data_AF-A0A9C9JM12-F1
#
_entry.id   AF-A0A9C9JM12-F1
#
_cell.length_a   1.000
_cell.length_b   1.000
_cell.length_c   1.000
_cell.angle_alpha   90.00
_cell.angle_beta   90.00
_cell.angle_gamma   90.00
#
_symmetry.space_group_name_H-M   'P 1'
#
loop_
_entity.id
_entity.type
_entity.pdbx_description
1 polymer ?
#
loop_
_entity_poly.entity_id
_entity_poly.type
_entity_poly.pdbx_seq_one_letter_code
_entity_poly.pdbx_strand_id
1 'polypeptide(L)'
;MAQIIQAIPYKSQYDDDASEFRNDCGPACVAMILNGLGKNVTTNTVFRRSGAEANGYVSVSQMMRAAATWEVDFDYFYPWTLIDLKRSVQNGTPAITLIHYGAWRSLGLNQSSFTGPHFVVVVGYDQDHVYVNDPLWWGTRRWEGEHRRLTNAQFEAAWSTASKDGNRNYSGIYCTHRLPVETFGDINDVWEPPEPPPPPFEVDPLLRRQILAWGAFYGVPVGELDSQAKVTAFTDAMGDWGMRVEVHEVGTNDTLPLLALRYYDDPGMWEVIVHFNGMELSDPIHNGDLLLIPEPIPQPVEIPQEEVPVGGTMLHDKVERETTVKPRRGVVASSQ
;
A
#
# COMPACT_ATOMS: atom_id res chain seq x y z
N MET A 1 -20.30 13.94 -23.61
CA MET A 1 -19.92 14.30 -22.23
C MET A 1 -18.93 13.27 -21.74
N ALA A 2 -17.85 13.72 -21.12
CA ALA A 2 -16.86 12.83 -20.56
C ALA A 2 -17.38 12.24 -19.25
N GLN A 3 -16.89 11.07 -18.86
CA GLN A 3 -17.24 10.38 -17.61
C GLN A 3 -15.98 10.00 -16.85
N ILE A 4 -15.98 10.20 -15.54
CA ILE A 4 -14.83 9.91 -14.67
C ILE A 4 -15.30 9.31 -13.33
N ILE A 5 -14.46 8.45 -12.76
CA ILE A 5 -14.59 7.93 -11.40
C ILE A 5 -13.67 8.77 -10.51
N GLN A 6 -14.14 9.95 -10.11
CA GLN A 6 -13.34 10.93 -9.36
C GLN A 6 -12.94 10.44 -7.95
N ALA A 7 -13.69 9.48 -7.40
CA ALA A 7 -13.42 8.92 -6.09
C ALA A 7 -12.07 8.18 -6.01
N ILE A 8 -11.42 7.81 -7.13
CA ILE A 8 -10.14 7.09 -7.12
C ILE A 8 -8.99 8.10 -6.96
N PRO A 9 -8.33 8.17 -5.79
CA PRO A 9 -7.22 9.09 -5.59
C PRO A 9 -6.01 8.67 -6.43
N TYR A 10 -5.21 9.65 -6.86
CA TYR A 10 -3.95 9.40 -7.52
C TYR A 10 -2.84 8.99 -6.53
N LYS A 11 -2.15 7.88 -6.82
CA LYS A 11 -0.92 7.46 -6.12
C LYS A 11 0.21 7.24 -7.10
N SER A 12 1.40 7.65 -6.69
CA SER A 12 2.64 7.30 -7.36
C SER A 12 3.25 6.05 -6.72
N GLN A 13 3.92 5.24 -7.53
CA GLN A 13 4.78 4.15 -7.04
C GLN A 13 6.11 4.66 -6.45
N TYR A 14 6.29 5.97 -6.38
CA TYR A 14 7.42 6.65 -5.73
C TYR A 14 6.98 7.50 -4.53
N ASP A 15 5.73 7.35 -4.09
CA ASP A 15 5.27 7.96 -2.84
C ASP A 15 6.01 7.36 -1.64
N ASP A 16 6.03 8.08 -0.51
CA ASP A 16 6.72 7.64 0.70
C ASP A 16 6.20 6.27 1.19
N ASP A 17 4.93 5.97 0.92
CA ASP A 17 4.24 4.71 1.24
C ASP A 17 4.39 3.60 0.17
N ALA A 18 5.29 3.82 -0.80
CA ALA A 18 5.70 2.91 -1.87
C ALA A 18 7.22 2.64 -1.85
N SER A 19 7.90 2.98 -0.76
CA SER A 19 9.36 3.01 -0.68
C SER A 19 10.03 1.67 -0.36
N GLU A 20 9.28 0.64 0.03
CA GLU A 20 9.84 -0.65 0.48
C GLU A 20 10.22 -1.57 -0.68
N PHE A 21 9.53 -1.47 -1.81
CA PHE A 21 9.68 -2.40 -2.93
C PHE A 21 9.85 -1.67 -4.26
N ARG A 22 10.46 -2.35 -5.23
CA ARG A 22 10.47 -1.94 -6.64
C ARG A 22 9.44 -2.74 -7.44
N ASN A 23 9.11 -2.26 -8.64
CA ASN A 23 8.19 -2.92 -9.59
C ASN A 23 6.74 -3.05 -9.07
N ASP A 24 6.33 -2.02 -8.35
CA ASP A 24 5.09 -1.91 -7.57
C ASP A 24 3.99 -1.09 -8.30
N CYS A 25 4.11 -0.89 -9.61
CA CYS A 25 3.08 -0.21 -10.43
C CYS A 25 1.71 -0.88 -10.32
N GLY A 26 1.66 -2.21 -10.26
CA GLY A 26 0.45 -2.99 -10.03
C GLY A 26 -0.15 -2.75 -8.63
N PRO A 27 0.60 -2.98 -7.55
CA PRO A 27 0.21 -2.60 -6.19
C PRO A 27 -0.27 -1.17 -6.03
N ALA A 28 0.39 -0.19 -6.65
CA ALA A 28 -0.05 1.21 -6.63
C ALA A 28 -1.42 1.38 -7.30
N CYS A 29 -1.66 0.72 -8.44
CA CYS A 29 -2.97 0.71 -9.11
C CYS A 29 -4.08 0.08 -8.25
N VAL A 30 -3.79 -1.03 -7.57
CA VAL A 30 -4.74 -1.66 -6.65
C VAL A 30 -5.01 -0.76 -5.44
N ALA A 31 -3.97 -0.15 -4.85
CA ALA A 31 -4.11 0.79 -3.74
C ALA A 31 -5.00 1.99 -4.09
N MET A 32 -4.85 2.57 -5.30
CA MET A 32 -5.72 3.65 -5.78
C MET A 32 -7.20 3.25 -5.74
N ILE A 33 -7.56 2.08 -6.28
CA ILE A 33 -8.95 1.62 -6.31
C ILE A 33 -9.47 1.30 -4.90
N LEU A 34 -8.67 0.61 -4.08
CA LEU A 34 -9.02 0.30 -2.69
C LEU A 34 -9.27 1.58 -1.87
N ASN A 35 -8.48 2.63 -2.10
CA ASN A 35 -8.65 3.91 -1.43
C ASN A 35 -9.89 4.65 -1.91
N GLY A 36 -10.23 4.56 -3.20
CA GLY A 36 -11.52 5.07 -3.69
C GLY A 36 -12.72 4.36 -3.07
N LEU A 37 -12.56 3.10 -2.64
CA LEU A 37 -13.54 2.34 -1.87
C LEU A 37 -13.47 2.58 -0.36
N GLY A 38 -12.62 3.52 0.10
CA GLY A 38 -12.50 3.91 1.51
C GLY A 38 -11.66 2.98 2.38
N LYS A 39 -10.80 2.14 1.80
CA LYS A 39 -9.96 1.18 2.57
C LYS A 39 -8.68 1.80 3.17
N ASN A 40 -8.22 2.95 2.67
CA ASN A 40 -7.06 3.70 3.18
C ASN A 40 -5.78 2.87 3.35
N VAL A 41 -5.37 2.19 2.28
CA VAL A 41 -4.20 1.29 2.21
C VAL A 41 -3.00 1.96 1.54
N THR A 42 -1.80 1.49 1.91
CA THR A 42 -0.53 1.91 1.28
C THR A 42 -0.16 1.01 0.10
N THR A 43 0.72 1.50 -0.77
CA THR A 43 1.28 0.68 -1.86
C THR A 43 2.11 -0.48 -1.30
N ASN A 44 2.92 -0.24 -0.25
CA ASN A 44 3.72 -1.25 0.42
C ASN A 44 2.86 -2.38 1.00
N THR A 45 1.75 -2.06 1.68
CA THR A 45 0.83 -3.06 2.24
C THR A 45 0.23 -3.93 1.13
N VAL A 46 -0.19 -3.33 0.01
CA VAL A 46 -0.70 -4.08 -1.14
C VAL A 46 0.38 -4.99 -1.74
N PHE A 47 1.63 -4.52 -1.85
CA PHE A 47 2.74 -5.33 -2.33
C PHE A 47 2.96 -6.54 -1.42
N ARG A 48 3.06 -6.34 -0.10
CA ARG A 48 3.23 -7.42 0.89
C ARG A 48 2.16 -8.49 0.75
N ARG A 49 0.88 -8.09 0.65
CA ARG A 49 -0.25 -9.02 0.52
C ARG A 49 -0.36 -9.71 -0.84
N SER A 50 0.35 -9.21 -1.83
CA SER A 50 0.48 -9.89 -3.12
C SER A 50 1.27 -11.21 -3.01
N GLY A 51 2.13 -11.32 -1.98
CA GLY A 51 3.05 -12.46 -1.80
C GLY A 51 4.08 -12.58 -2.92
N ALA A 52 4.39 -11.49 -3.63
CA ALA A 52 5.48 -11.44 -4.58
C ALA A 52 6.83 -11.37 -3.86
N GLU A 53 7.86 -11.96 -4.46
CA GLU A 53 9.24 -11.77 -3.98
C GLU A 53 9.60 -10.28 -3.97
N ALA A 54 10.38 -9.85 -2.98
CA ALA A 54 10.82 -8.47 -2.89
C ALA A 54 11.48 -8.01 -4.19
N ASN A 55 11.02 -6.89 -4.74
CA ASN A 55 11.45 -6.32 -6.03
C ASN A 55 11.12 -7.16 -7.28
N GLY A 56 10.36 -8.25 -7.14
CA GLY A 56 9.84 -9.03 -8.27
C GLY A 56 8.67 -8.34 -8.96
N TYR A 57 8.35 -8.78 -10.19
CA TYR A 57 7.10 -8.35 -10.84
C TYR A 57 5.89 -8.97 -10.14
N VAL A 58 4.87 -8.16 -9.88
CA VAL A 58 3.59 -8.62 -9.35
C VAL A 58 2.69 -9.07 -10.50
N SER A 59 2.31 -10.36 -10.50
CA SER A 59 1.37 -10.89 -11.48
C SER A 59 -0.06 -10.41 -11.24
N VAL A 60 -0.89 -10.45 -12.28
CA VAL A 60 -2.33 -10.17 -12.18
C VAL A 60 -3.00 -11.00 -11.08
N SER A 61 -2.68 -12.29 -10.99
CA SER A 61 -3.27 -13.17 -9.96
C SER A 61 -2.89 -12.75 -8.54
N GLN A 62 -1.66 -12.24 -8.34
CA GLN A 62 -1.19 -11.74 -7.05
C GLN A 62 -1.90 -10.43 -6.69
N MET A 63 -2.12 -9.53 -7.65
CA MET A 63 -2.90 -8.31 -7.44
C MET A 63 -4.35 -8.62 -7.01
N MET A 64 -5.02 -9.54 -7.70
CA MET A 64 -6.39 -9.96 -7.35
C MET A 64 -6.45 -10.57 -5.95
N ARG A 65 -5.48 -11.45 -5.60
CA ARG A 65 -5.39 -12.02 -4.25
C ARG A 65 -5.13 -10.98 -3.18
N ALA A 66 -4.26 -10.00 -3.45
CA ALA A 66 -4.01 -8.90 -2.51
C ALA A 66 -5.30 -8.13 -2.23
N ALA A 67 -6.01 -7.70 -3.28
CA ALA A 67 -7.28 -6.97 -3.15
C ALA A 67 -8.35 -7.74 -2.37
N ALA A 68 -8.43 -9.06 -2.57
CA ALA A 68 -9.37 -9.93 -1.87
C ALA A 68 -9.20 -9.92 -0.33
N THR A 69 -8.00 -9.58 0.19
CA THR A 69 -7.78 -9.43 1.64
C THR A 69 -8.55 -8.25 2.25
N TRP A 70 -9.06 -7.33 1.42
CA TRP A 70 -9.93 -6.23 1.82
C TRP A 70 -11.40 -6.44 1.40
N GLU A 71 -11.77 -7.66 1.02
CA GLU A 71 -13.10 -8.01 0.50
C GLU A 71 -13.46 -7.21 -0.77
N VAL A 72 -12.47 -6.96 -1.62
CA VAL A 72 -12.66 -6.29 -2.91
C VAL A 72 -12.27 -7.24 -4.04
N ASP A 73 -13.27 -7.64 -4.81
CA ASP A 73 -13.09 -8.59 -5.89
C ASP A 73 -12.70 -7.90 -7.20
N PHE A 74 -11.68 -8.46 -7.84
CA PHE A 74 -11.26 -8.12 -9.20
C PHE A 74 -11.45 -9.33 -10.10
N ASP A 75 -11.88 -9.09 -11.33
CA ASP A 75 -11.98 -10.10 -12.37
C ASP A 75 -10.96 -9.83 -13.48
N TYR A 76 -10.42 -10.91 -14.03
CA TYR A 76 -9.56 -10.85 -15.20
C TYR A 76 -10.37 -10.72 -16.48
N PHE A 77 -9.90 -9.88 -17.41
CA PHE A 77 -10.46 -9.82 -18.75
C PHE A 77 -9.40 -10.00 -19.83
N TYR A 78 -9.82 -10.65 -20.93
CA TYR A 78 -9.09 -10.71 -22.20
C TYR A 78 -9.94 -11.40 -23.28
N PRO A 79 -9.94 -10.91 -24.54
CA PRO A 79 -9.59 -9.55 -24.93
C PRO A 79 -10.77 -8.60 -24.67
N TRP A 80 -10.49 -7.36 -24.24
CA TRP A 80 -11.48 -6.28 -24.24
C TRP A 80 -11.25 -5.31 -25.38
N THR A 81 -12.31 -4.70 -25.88
CA THR A 81 -12.20 -3.55 -26.80
C THR A 81 -12.14 -2.24 -26.02
N LEU A 82 -11.79 -1.14 -26.68
CA LEU A 82 -11.97 0.20 -26.10
C LEU A 82 -13.42 0.48 -25.68
N ILE A 83 -14.41 -0.09 -26.38
CA ILE A 83 -15.82 0.05 -26.01
C ILE A 83 -16.10 -0.64 -24.68
N ASP A 84 -15.55 -1.83 -24.46
CA ASP A 84 -15.74 -2.58 -23.21
C ASP A 84 -15.05 -1.86 -22.04
N LEU A 85 -13.85 -1.31 -22.27
CA LEU A 85 -13.14 -0.50 -21.29
C LEU A 85 -13.93 0.74 -20.88
N LYS A 86 -14.47 1.49 -21.86
CA LYS A 86 -15.31 2.66 -21.58
C LYS A 86 -16.60 2.27 -20.86
N ARG A 87 -17.21 1.13 -21.21
CA ARG A 87 -18.38 0.58 -20.51
C ARG A 87 -18.06 0.22 -19.06
N SER A 88 -16.85 -0.26 -18.76
CA SER A 88 -16.46 -0.54 -17.37
C SER A 88 -16.44 0.73 -16.53
N VAL A 89 -15.85 1.82 -17.05
CA VAL A 89 -15.87 3.13 -16.39
C VAL A 89 -17.30 3.65 -16.23
N GLN A 90 -18.13 3.55 -17.28
CA GLN A 90 -19.53 3.96 -17.24
C GLN A 90 -20.34 3.23 -16.13
N ASN A 91 -19.98 1.99 -15.84
CA ASN A 91 -20.61 1.19 -14.80
C ASN A 91 -20.03 1.44 -13.40
N GLY A 92 -19.06 2.35 -13.25
CA GLY A 92 -18.36 2.61 -12.01
C GLY A 92 -17.35 1.51 -11.63
N THR A 93 -16.99 0.65 -12.57
CA THR A 93 -16.08 -0.49 -12.37
C THR A 93 -14.72 -0.18 -13.01
N PRO A 94 -13.78 0.46 -12.28
CA PRO A 94 -12.50 0.87 -12.84
C PRO A 94 -11.67 -0.34 -13.27
N ALA A 95 -10.90 -0.16 -14.34
CA ALA A 95 -10.02 -1.19 -14.88
C ALA A 95 -8.55 -0.83 -14.66
N ILE A 96 -7.74 -1.83 -14.28
CA ILE A 96 -6.29 -1.79 -14.31
C ILE A 96 -5.84 -2.51 -15.58
N THR A 97 -5.25 -1.77 -16.52
CA THR A 97 -4.82 -2.32 -17.81
C THR A 97 -3.32 -2.57 -17.83
N LEU A 98 -2.89 -3.67 -18.46
CA LEU A 98 -1.49 -3.97 -18.69
C LEU A 98 -1.07 -3.49 -20.10
N ILE A 99 -0.13 -2.56 -20.16
CA ILE A 99 0.31 -1.91 -21.39
C ILE A 99 1.80 -2.09 -21.64
N HIS A 100 2.23 -1.93 -22.90
CA HIS A 100 3.64 -1.77 -23.24
C HIS A 100 4.04 -0.30 -23.12
N TYR A 101 4.75 0.07 -22.04
CA TYR A 101 5.04 1.48 -21.74
C TYR A 101 5.96 2.14 -22.77
N GLY A 102 6.80 1.35 -23.47
CA GLY A 102 7.66 1.81 -24.55
C GLY A 102 6.91 2.47 -25.72
N ALA A 103 5.64 2.13 -25.94
CA ALA A 103 4.81 2.77 -26.95
C ALA A 103 4.58 4.26 -26.62
N TRP A 104 4.30 4.60 -25.36
CA TRP A 104 4.13 5.98 -24.92
C TRP A 104 5.44 6.77 -24.92
N ARG A 105 6.56 6.10 -24.61
CA ARG A 105 7.90 6.72 -24.71
C ARG A 105 8.19 7.23 -26.12
N SER A 106 7.87 6.44 -27.14
CA SER A 106 8.09 6.83 -28.54
C SER A 106 7.32 8.08 -28.97
N LEU A 107 6.28 8.43 -28.18
CA LEU A 107 5.42 9.59 -28.40
C LEU A 107 5.74 10.76 -27.45
N GLY A 108 6.76 10.62 -26.59
CA GLY A 108 7.11 11.65 -25.59
C GLY A 108 6.08 11.78 -24.46
N LEU A 109 5.27 10.75 -24.22
CA LEU A 109 4.15 10.76 -23.28
C LEU A 109 4.53 10.17 -21.92
N ASN A 110 5.79 10.19 -21.49
CA ASN A 110 6.17 9.67 -20.18
C ASN A 110 7.36 10.43 -19.57
N GLN A 111 7.49 10.36 -18.24
CA GLN A 111 8.66 10.88 -17.52
C GLN A 111 9.81 9.86 -17.51
N SER A 112 9.49 8.57 -17.47
CA SER A 112 10.47 7.49 -17.35
C SER A 112 11.06 7.04 -18.69
N SER A 113 12.32 6.63 -18.66
CA SER A 113 12.97 5.95 -19.79
C SER A 113 12.59 4.46 -19.88
N PHE A 114 11.87 3.92 -18.89
CA PHE A 114 11.38 2.55 -18.86
C PHE A 114 10.51 2.23 -20.10
N THR A 115 10.63 1.02 -20.63
CA THR A 115 9.91 0.60 -21.85
C THR A 115 9.19 -0.72 -21.72
N GLY A 116 9.23 -1.36 -20.55
CA GLY A 116 8.66 -2.68 -20.33
C GLY A 116 7.15 -2.65 -20.01
N PRO A 117 6.65 -3.74 -19.42
CA PRO A 117 5.24 -3.87 -19.06
C PRO A 117 4.89 -2.93 -17.90
N HIS A 118 3.75 -2.27 -17.99
CA HIS A 118 3.30 -1.30 -16.99
C HIS A 118 1.80 -1.38 -16.74
N PHE A 119 1.39 -1.18 -15.48
CA PHE A 119 -0.01 -1.10 -15.10
C PHE A 119 -0.44 0.36 -14.92
N VAL A 120 -1.64 0.68 -15.39
CA VAL A 120 -2.30 1.98 -15.20
C VAL A 120 -3.76 1.76 -14.83
N VAL A 121 -4.35 2.68 -14.05
CA VAL A 121 -5.79 2.67 -13.74
C VAL A 121 -6.52 3.53 -14.75
N VAL A 122 -7.52 2.96 -15.43
CA VAL A 122 -8.43 3.70 -16.31
C VAL A 122 -9.58 4.23 -15.46
N VAL A 123 -9.64 5.56 -15.33
CA VAL A 123 -10.56 6.25 -14.42
C VAL A 123 -11.60 7.10 -15.16
N GLY A 124 -11.38 7.40 -16.44
CA GLY A 124 -12.32 8.20 -17.22
C GLY A 124 -12.26 7.96 -18.72
N TYR A 125 -13.24 8.48 -19.43
CA TYR A 125 -13.26 8.51 -20.90
C TYR A 125 -14.10 9.66 -21.44
N ASP A 126 -13.82 10.04 -22.68
CA ASP A 126 -14.75 10.79 -23.53
C ASP A 126 -14.88 10.11 -24.90
N GLN A 127 -15.42 10.82 -25.88
CA GLN A 127 -15.56 10.29 -27.24
C GLN A 127 -14.19 9.90 -27.83
N ASP A 128 -13.19 10.76 -27.66
CA ASP A 128 -11.91 10.71 -28.35
C ASP A 128 -10.75 10.29 -27.43
N HIS A 129 -10.96 10.26 -26.11
CA HIS A 129 -9.92 10.04 -25.11
C HIS A 129 -10.27 8.98 -24.07
N VAL A 130 -9.20 8.47 -23.46
CA VAL A 130 -9.18 7.70 -22.22
C VAL A 130 -8.37 8.49 -21.20
N TYR A 131 -8.80 8.49 -19.94
CA TYR A 131 -8.14 9.17 -18.83
C TYR A 131 -7.61 8.11 -17.87
N VAL A 132 -6.32 8.21 -17.53
CA VAL A 132 -5.63 7.22 -16.71
C VAL A 132 -4.88 7.83 -15.55
N ASN A 133 -4.82 7.11 -14.44
CA ASN A 133 -3.84 7.35 -13.39
C ASN A 133 -2.62 6.46 -13.66
N ASP A 134 -1.48 7.10 -13.95
CA ASP A 134 -0.19 6.46 -14.25
C ASP A 134 0.72 6.55 -13.03
N PRO A 135 1.02 5.43 -12.35
CA PRO A 135 1.78 5.48 -11.10
C PRO A 135 3.27 5.80 -11.30
N LEU A 136 3.81 5.81 -12.52
CA LEU A 136 5.25 5.99 -12.80
C LEU A 136 5.65 7.46 -12.99
N TRP A 137 5.21 8.32 -12.09
CA TRP A 137 5.52 9.76 -12.06
C TRP A 137 6.00 10.21 -10.69
N TRP A 138 7.05 11.03 -10.61
CA TRP A 138 7.70 11.36 -9.34
C TRP A 138 8.26 12.78 -9.28
N GLY A 139 8.67 13.17 -8.08
CA GLY A 139 9.26 14.47 -7.79
C GLY A 139 8.28 15.61 -8.08
N THR A 140 8.78 16.72 -8.64
CA THR A 140 7.94 17.88 -8.97
C THR A 140 6.91 17.60 -10.07
N ARG A 141 7.08 16.51 -10.82
CA ARG A 141 6.17 16.09 -11.90
C ARG A 141 5.20 14.99 -11.47
N ARG A 142 5.18 14.61 -10.18
CA ARG A 142 4.31 13.56 -9.63
C ARG A 142 2.87 13.67 -10.13
N TRP A 143 2.28 14.87 -10.05
CA TRP A 143 0.88 15.11 -10.40
C TRP A 143 0.57 15.04 -11.90
N GLU A 144 1.57 15.01 -12.79
CA GLU A 144 1.35 14.75 -14.21
C GLU A 144 0.92 13.30 -14.48
N GLY A 145 1.03 12.41 -13.49
CA GLY A 145 0.51 11.05 -13.53
C GLY A 145 -1.00 10.93 -13.30
N GLU A 146 -1.64 11.97 -12.76
CA GLU A 146 -3.07 11.99 -12.45
C GLU A 146 -3.91 12.35 -13.69
N HIS A 147 -5.00 11.63 -13.91
CA HIS A 147 -6.00 11.91 -14.96
C HIS A 147 -5.40 12.18 -16.35
N ARG A 148 -4.33 11.47 -16.69
CA ARG A 148 -3.62 11.61 -17.95
C ARG A 148 -4.55 11.35 -19.10
N ARG A 149 -4.78 12.42 -19.87
CA ARG A 149 -5.60 12.39 -21.06
C ARG A 149 -4.81 11.84 -22.24
N LEU A 150 -5.24 10.70 -22.76
CA LEU A 150 -4.66 10.05 -23.92
C LEU A 150 -5.73 9.94 -25.00
N THR A 151 -5.38 10.22 -26.26
CA THR A 151 -6.31 9.89 -27.34
C THR A 151 -6.54 8.38 -27.37
N ASN A 152 -7.70 7.95 -27.86
CA ASN A 152 -8.02 6.54 -28.02
C ASN A 152 -6.89 5.79 -28.74
N ALA A 153 -6.31 6.39 -29.79
CA ALA A 153 -5.20 5.83 -30.54
C ALA A 153 -3.89 5.74 -29.74
N GLN A 154 -3.57 6.75 -28.92
CA GLN A 154 -2.37 6.73 -28.06
C GLN A 154 -2.46 5.65 -26.98
N PHE A 155 -3.63 5.51 -26.35
CA PHE A 155 -3.86 4.46 -25.37
C PHE A 155 -3.80 3.07 -26.03
N GLU A 156 -4.52 2.89 -27.13
CA GLU A 156 -4.58 1.62 -27.85
C GLU A 156 -3.20 1.20 -28.39
N ALA A 157 -2.35 2.13 -28.83
CA ALA A 157 -0.99 1.81 -29.28
C ALA A 157 -0.16 1.08 -28.21
N ALA A 158 -0.34 1.41 -26.93
CA ALA A 158 0.35 0.74 -25.82
C ALA A 158 -0.35 -0.55 -25.38
N TRP A 159 -1.68 -0.54 -25.31
CA TRP A 159 -2.46 -1.70 -24.84
C TRP A 159 -2.50 -2.85 -25.84
N SER A 160 -2.50 -2.53 -27.13
CA SER A 160 -2.46 -3.49 -28.24
C SER A 160 -1.08 -4.08 -28.51
N THR A 161 -0.03 -3.58 -27.84
CA THR A 161 1.36 -4.02 -28.02
C THR A 161 2.01 -4.61 -26.77
N ALA A 162 1.21 -4.88 -25.72
CA ALA A 162 1.66 -5.56 -24.50
C ALA A 162 2.36 -6.92 -24.76
N SER A 163 2.07 -7.56 -25.89
CA SER A 163 2.74 -8.79 -26.34
C SER A 163 4.23 -8.63 -26.62
N LYS A 164 4.73 -7.41 -26.81
CA LYS A 164 6.18 -7.14 -26.87
C LYS A 164 6.90 -7.47 -25.57
N ASP A 165 6.18 -7.42 -24.45
CA ASP A 165 6.70 -7.73 -23.12
C ASP A 165 6.30 -9.15 -22.66
N GLY A 166 5.84 -10.01 -23.58
CA GLY A 166 5.36 -11.36 -23.26
C GLY A 166 3.95 -11.41 -22.66
N ASN A 167 3.22 -10.30 -22.63
CA ASN A 167 1.87 -10.22 -22.06
C ASN A 167 0.76 -10.32 -23.11
N ARG A 168 -0.49 -10.53 -22.68
CA ARG A 168 -1.62 -10.55 -23.60
C ARG A 168 -2.04 -9.11 -23.94
N ASN A 169 -2.17 -8.80 -25.21
CA ASN A 169 -2.75 -7.53 -25.68
C ASN A 169 -4.18 -7.38 -25.14
N TYR A 170 -4.66 -6.17 -24.92
CA TYR A 170 -6.05 -5.94 -24.52
C TYR A 170 -6.47 -6.67 -23.23
N SER A 171 -5.53 -6.83 -22.30
CA SER A 171 -5.76 -7.53 -21.03
C SER A 171 -5.59 -6.63 -19.82
N GLY A 172 -6.11 -7.10 -18.68
CA GLY A 172 -6.07 -6.40 -17.41
C GLY A 172 -7.01 -7.05 -16.41
N ILE A 173 -7.29 -6.31 -15.34
CA ILE A 173 -8.31 -6.66 -14.34
C ILE A 173 -9.26 -5.48 -14.14
N TYR A 174 -10.48 -5.74 -13.73
CA TYR A 174 -11.42 -4.69 -13.36
C TYR A 174 -12.01 -4.99 -11.99
N CYS A 175 -12.24 -3.93 -11.22
CA CYS A 175 -12.90 -4.04 -9.92
C CYS A 175 -14.39 -4.30 -10.15
N THR A 176 -14.93 -5.31 -9.47
CA THR A 176 -16.36 -5.64 -9.58
C THR A 176 -17.24 -4.75 -8.69
N HIS A 177 -16.62 -4.02 -7.75
CA HIS A 177 -17.29 -3.06 -6.87
C HIS A 177 -17.45 -1.72 -7.59
N ARG A 178 -18.63 -1.11 -7.45
CA ARG A 178 -18.96 0.14 -8.13
C ARG A 178 -18.56 1.35 -7.31
N LEU A 179 -17.94 2.31 -7.98
CA LEU A 179 -17.68 3.66 -7.49
C LEU A 179 -18.58 4.67 -8.22
N PRO A 180 -18.88 5.84 -7.60
CA PRO A 180 -19.64 6.89 -8.25
C PRO A 180 -18.98 7.36 -9.55
N VAL A 181 -19.80 7.57 -10.59
CA VAL A 181 -19.36 8.09 -11.89
C VAL A 181 -19.95 9.48 -12.08
N GLU A 182 -19.09 10.41 -12.44
CA GLU A 182 -19.44 11.81 -12.65
C GLU A 182 -19.27 12.20 -14.12
N THR A 183 -20.12 13.12 -14.60
CA THR A 183 -19.97 13.71 -15.93
C THR A 183 -19.10 14.96 -15.85
N PHE A 184 -18.10 15.09 -16.72
CA PHE A 184 -17.27 16.30 -16.85
C PHE A 184 -17.24 16.77 -18.33
N GLY A 185 -17.11 18.08 -18.59
CA GLY A 185 -17.56 18.57 -19.90
C GLY A 185 -17.23 19.97 -20.44
N ASP A 186 -16.46 20.83 -19.80
CA ASP A 186 -15.91 22.03 -20.49
C ASP A 186 -14.47 22.25 -20.03
N ILE A 187 -13.47 21.97 -20.89
CA ILE A 187 -12.04 22.07 -20.54
C ILE A 187 -11.31 23.25 -21.21
N ASN A 188 -12.08 24.21 -21.76
CA ASN A 188 -11.56 25.57 -21.92
C ASN A 188 -11.59 26.32 -20.58
N ASP A 189 -12.35 25.84 -19.59
CA ASP A 189 -12.00 26.10 -18.21
C ASP A 189 -10.71 25.35 -17.94
N VAL A 190 -9.63 26.11 -17.76
CA VAL A 190 -8.47 25.64 -17.02
C VAL A 190 -9.05 24.98 -15.78
N TRP A 191 -8.93 23.66 -15.69
CA TRP A 191 -9.25 22.93 -14.47
C TRP A 191 -8.32 23.50 -13.39
N GLU A 192 -8.82 24.52 -12.70
CA GLU A 192 -8.41 24.79 -11.35
C GLU A 192 -9.05 23.66 -10.56
N PRO A 193 -8.26 22.71 -10.00
CA PRO A 193 -8.82 21.76 -9.07
C PRO A 193 -9.67 22.57 -8.08
N PRO A 194 -10.93 22.17 -7.79
CA PRO A 194 -11.64 22.78 -6.68
C PRO A 194 -10.66 22.83 -5.51
N GLU A 195 -10.48 24.00 -4.88
CA GLU A 195 -9.59 24.10 -3.73
C GLU A 195 -9.89 22.89 -2.86
N PRO A 196 -8.93 21.98 -2.68
CA PRO A 196 -9.21 20.72 -2.00
C PRO A 196 -9.85 21.12 -0.67
N PRO A 197 -10.95 20.46 -0.25
CA PRO A 197 -11.44 20.67 1.11
C PRO A 197 -10.21 20.64 2.02
N PRO A 198 -10.06 21.59 2.97
CA PRO A 198 -8.87 21.65 3.80
C PRO A 198 -8.62 20.24 4.29
N PRO A 199 -7.43 19.67 4.01
CA PRO A 199 -7.22 18.25 4.14
C PRO A 199 -7.70 17.85 5.54
N PRO A 200 -8.45 16.73 5.67
CA PRO A 200 -8.77 16.21 6.99
C PRO A 200 -7.48 16.22 7.80
N PHE A 201 -7.56 16.54 9.09
CA PHE A 201 -6.36 16.63 9.91
C PHE A 201 -5.52 15.36 9.71
N GLU A 202 -4.42 15.51 9.00
CA GLU A 202 -3.58 14.40 8.56
C GLU A 202 -2.37 14.39 9.47
N VAL A 203 -2.25 13.31 10.22
CA VAL A 203 -1.04 13.05 10.98
C VAL A 203 0.00 12.54 10.01
N ASP A 204 1.19 13.16 10.05
CA ASP A 204 2.37 12.64 9.38
C ASP A 204 2.47 11.11 9.60
N PRO A 205 2.53 10.29 8.52
CA PRO A 205 2.49 8.84 8.66
C PRO A 205 3.59 8.26 9.54
N LEU A 206 4.78 8.86 9.51
CA LEU A 206 5.91 8.49 10.37
C LEU A 206 5.59 8.80 11.84
N LEU A 207 5.01 9.96 12.13
CA LEU A 207 4.59 10.30 13.48
C LEU A 207 3.46 9.40 13.97
N ARG A 208 2.46 9.14 13.12
CA ARG A 208 1.33 8.25 13.43
C ARG A 208 1.82 6.85 13.82
N ARG A 209 2.72 6.27 13.04
CA ARG A 209 3.25 4.93 13.27
C ARG A 209 4.09 4.87 14.56
N GLN A 210 4.83 5.94 14.88
CA GLN A 210 5.55 6.07 16.15
C GLN A 210 4.60 6.17 17.35
N ILE A 211 3.54 6.98 17.25
CA ILE A 211 2.53 7.10 18.33
C ILE A 211 1.84 5.75 18.59
N LEU A 212 1.45 5.03 17.53
CA LEU A 212 0.83 3.70 17.66
C LEU A 212 1.78 2.69 18.31
N ALA A 213 3.05 2.69 17.90
CA ALA A 213 4.06 1.82 18.48
C ALA A 213 4.34 2.15 19.96
N TRP A 214 4.42 3.43 20.31
CA TRP A 214 4.55 3.89 21.69
C TRP A 214 3.37 3.43 22.55
N GLY A 215 2.15 3.59 22.02
CA GLY A 215 0.93 3.12 22.67
C GLY A 215 0.98 1.61 22.95
N ALA A 216 1.38 0.81 21.96
CA ALA A 216 1.56 -0.62 22.13
C ALA A 216 2.64 -0.96 23.17
N PHE A 217 3.76 -0.22 23.19
CA PHE A 217 4.88 -0.45 24.11
C PHE A 217 4.50 -0.23 25.58
N TYR A 218 3.71 0.81 25.86
CA TYR A 218 3.26 1.14 27.22
C TYR A 218 1.87 0.60 27.58
N GLY A 219 1.20 -0.10 26.66
CA GLY A 219 -0.18 -0.56 26.84
C GLY A 219 -1.20 0.58 26.93
N VAL A 220 -0.92 1.72 26.28
CA VAL A 220 -1.78 2.90 26.25
C VAL A 220 -2.65 2.88 24.97
N PRO A 221 -3.99 2.92 25.10
CA PRO A 221 -4.86 2.97 23.93
C PRO A 221 -4.78 4.34 23.24
N VAL A 222 -4.35 4.35 21.97
CA VAL A 222 -4.13 5.60 21.20
C VAL A 222 -5.42 6.20 20.63
N GLY A 223 -6.41 5.37 20.30
CA GLY A 223 -7.65 5.83 19.66
C GLY A 223 -7.42 6.52 18.31
N GLU A 224 -8.41 7.28 17.83
CA GLU A 224 -8.31 8.04 16.59
C GLU A 224 -7.54 9.35 16.79
N LEU A 225 -6.52 9.58 15.96
CA LEU A 225 -5.68 10.78 15.94
C LEU A 225 -6.25 11.85 14.98
N ASP A 226 -7.45 12.32 15.28
CA ASP A 226 -8.27 13.22 14.45
C ASP A 226 -8.01 14.73 14.68
N SER A 227 -7.07 15.08 15.56
CA SER A 227 -6.80 16.48 15.92
C SER A 227 -5.36 16.71 16.40
N GLN A 228 -4.86 17.93 16.12
CA GLN A 228 -3.53 18.37 16.54
C GLN A 228 -3.34 18.27 18.07
N ALA A 229 -4.39 18.57 18.84
CA ALA A 229 -4.33 18.49 20.30
C ALA A 229 -4.05 17.05 20.80
N LYS A 230 -4.66 16.03 20.18
CA LYS A 230 -4.38 14.63 20.50
C LYS A 230 -2.96 14.24 20.12
N VAL A 231 -2.53 14.60 18.91
CA VAL A 231 -1.16 14.34 18.44
C VAL A 231 -0.15 14.97 19.38
N THR A 232 -0.30 16.25 19.71
CA THR A 232 0.59 16.96 20.64
C THR A 232 0.63 16.29 22.02
N ALA A 233 -0.53 15.86 22.55
CA ALA A 233 -0.57 15.15 23.83
C ALA A 233 0.25 13.85 23.82
N PHE A 234 0.19 13.08 22.72
CA PHE A 234 1.02 11.88 22.57
C PHE A 234 2.50 12.21 22.37
N THR A 235 2.83 13.18 21.52
CA THR A 235 4.25 13.54 21.29
C THR A 235 4.92 14.09 22.54
N ASP A 236 4.20 14.88 23.34
CA ASP A 236 4.69 15.39 24.62
C ASP A 236 4.92 14.25 25.62
N ALA A 237 4.04 13.23 25.63
CA ALA A 237 4.18 12.06 26.48
C ALA A 237 5.31 11.11 26.01
N MET A 238 5.54 11.02 24.70
CA MET A 238 6.59 10.19 24.10
C MET A 238 8.00 10.71 24.43
N GLY A 239 8.19 12.03 24.45
CA GLY A 239 9.52 12.61 24.64
C GLY A 239 10.50 12.15 23.55
N ASP A 240 11.58 11.48 23.95
CA ASP A 240 12.61 10.93 23.06
C ASP A 240 12.41 9.44 22.72
N TRP A 241 11.28 8.85 23.09
CA TRP A 241 10.97 7.46 22.78
C TRP A 241 10.94 7.20 21.26
N GLY A 242 11.55 6.10 20.84
CA GLY A 242 11.61 5.69 19.44
C GLY A 242 12.78 6.33 18.69
N MET A 243 13.65 7.07 19.38
CA MET A 243 14.89 7.60 18.83
C MET A 243 16.02 6.56 18.85
N ARG A 244 15.96 5.56 19.74
CA ARG A 244 16.89 4.42 19.71
C ARG A 244 16.28 3.33 18.84
N VAL A 245 16.88 3.09 17.69
CA VAL A 245 16.38 2.12 16.72
C VAL A 245 17.50 1.18 16.30
N GLU A 246 17.23 -0.12 16.36
CA GLU A 246 18.07 -1.15 15.73
C GLU A 246 17.44 -1.60 14.42
N VAL A 247 18.26 -1.85 13.41
CA VAL A 247 17.81 -2.42 12.14
C VAL A 247 18.04 -3.93 12.19
N HIS A 248 16.97 -4.69 11.97
CA HIS A 248 17.01 -6.15 11.93
C HIS A 248 16.67 -6.65 10.52
N GLU A 249 17.54 -7.46 9.92
CA GLU A 249 17.25 -8.17 8.68
C GLU A 249 16.60 -9.51 9.00
N VAL A 250 15.35 -9.69 8.55
CA VAL A 250 14.53 -10.88 8.84
C VAL A 250 15.18 -12.12 8.21
N GLY A 251 15.50 -13.09 9.06
CA GLY A 251 16.02 -14.40 8.68
C GLY A 251 14.94 -15.47 8.54
N THR A 252 15.37 -16.66 8.09
CA THR A 252 14.48 -17.78 7.73
C THR A 252 13.58 -18.28 8.86
N ASN A 253 13.97 -18.09 10.13
CA ASN A 253 13.19 -18.57 11.27
C ASN A 253 12.61 -17.43 12.11
N ASP A 254 12.68 -16.19 11.63
CA ASP A 254 12.15 -15.07 12.36
C ASP A 254 10.62 -15.03 12.27
N THR A 255 10.01 -14.72 13.41
CA THR A 255 8.60 -14.40 13.52
C THR A 255 8.48 -13.14 14.36
N LEU A 256 7.43 -12.36 14.15
CA LEU A 256 7.21 -11.13 14.93
C LEU A 256 7.25 -11.37 16.46
N PRO A 257 6.66 -12.44 17.03
CA PRO A 257 6.83 -12.75 18.45
C PRO A 257 8.26 -13.13 18.88
N LEU A 258 9.03 -13.83 18.03
CA LEU A 258 10.41 -14.17 18.37
C LEU A 258 11.29 -12.94 18.36
N LEU A 259 11.11 -12.05 17.38
CA LEU A 259 11.78 -10.76 17.36
C LEU A 259 11.41 -9.93 18.59
N ALA A 260 10.14 -9.94 18.98
CA ALA A 260 9.70 -9.23 20.19
C ALA A 260 10.29 -9.83 21.47
N LEU A 261 10.34 -11.16 21.59
CA LEU A 261 11.02 -11.85 22.70
C LEU A 261 12.51 -11.48 22.74
N ARG A 262 13.17 -11.48 21.59
CA ARG A 262 14.60 -11.13 21.47
C ARG A 262 14.87 -9.70 21.92
N TYR A 263 14.09 -8.74 21.45
CA TYR A 263 14.39 -7.31 21.62
C TYR A 263 13.69 -6.64 22.81
N TYR A 264 12.66 -7.27 23.37
CA TYR A 264 11.89 -6.72 24.49
C TYR A 264 11.76 -7.68 25.68
N ASP A 265 12.28 -8.92 25.59
CA ASP A 265 12.02 -10.00 26.56
C ASP A 265 10.51 -10.29 26.76
N ASP A 266 9.70 -9.93 25.76
CA ASP A 266 8.25 -10.16 25.77
C ASP A 266 7.73 -10.44 24.35
N PRO A 267 7.29 -11.68 24.05
CA PRO A 267 6.75 -12.02 22.74
C PRO A 267 5.40 -11.34 22.46
N GLY A 268 4.78 -10.65 23.43
CA GLY A 268 3.61 -9.78 23.28
C GLY A 268 3.90 -8.42 22.66
N MET A 269 5.15 -7.95 22.69
CA MET A 269 5.54 -6.63 22.17
C MET A 269 5.68 -6.59 20.64
N TRP A 270 5.22 -7.63 19.94
CA TRP A 270 5.30 -7.71 18.49
C TRP A 270 4.48 -6.64 17.77
N GLU A 271 3.38 -6.17 18.37
CA GLU A 271 2.57 -5.06 17.85
C GLU A 271 3.38 -3.74 17.78
N VAL A 272 4.36 -3.56 18.67
CA VAL A 272 5.28 -2.40 18.63
C VAL A 272 6.07 -2.40 17.33
N ILE A 273 6.63 -3.56 16.95
CA ILE A 273 7.42 -3.72 15.73
C ILE A 273 6.54 -3.45 14.52
N VAL A 274 5.35 -4.04 14.47
CA VAL A 274 4.39 -3.88 13.36
C VAL A 274 4.02 -2.41 13.19
N HIS A 275 3.57 -1.74 14.25
CA HIS A 275 3.20 -0.34 14.17
C HIS A 275 4.38 0.55 13.81
N PHE A 276 5.56 0.37 14.39
CA PHE A 276 6.70 1.24 14.10
C PHE A 276 7.17 1.13 12.64
N ASN A 277 6.99 -0.03 12.02
CA ASN A 277 7.29 -0.27 10.62
C ASN A 277 6.14 0.08 9.65
N GLY A 278 5.01 0.61 10.15
CA GLY A 278 3.87 0.99 9.33
C GLY A 278 3.10 -0.20 8.74
N MET A 279 3.26 -1.38 9.33
CA MET A 279 2.57 -2.60 8.93
C MET A 279 1.20 -2.72 9.62
N GLU A 280 0.27 -3.47 9.01
CA GLU A 280 -0.95 -3.93 9.68
C GLU A 280 -0.70 -5.22 10.48
N LEU A 281 -1.54 -5.50 11.48
CA LEU A 281 -1.39 -6.68 12.36
C LEU A 281 -1.42 -8.02 11.60
N SER A 282 -2.03 -8.05 10.42
CA SER A 282 -2.12 -9.22 9.55
C SER A 282 -1.03 -9.27 8.48
N ASP A 283 -0.15 -8.27 8.40
CA ASP A 283 0.86 -8.26 7.35
C ASP A 283 1.99 -9.25 7.66
N PRO A 284 2.37 -10.12 6.70
CA PRO A 284 3.50 -11.02 6.89
C PRO A 284 4.83 -10.26 6.82
N ILE A 285 5.85 -10.82 7.50
CA ILE A 285 7.26 -10.48 7.29
C ILE A 285 7.89 -11.52 6.36
N HIS A 286 8.93 -11.16 5.63
CA HIS A 286 9.63 -12.08 4.72
C HIS A 286 11.14 -12.03 4.93
N ASN A 287 11.84 -13.12 4.58
CA ASN A 287 13.30 -13.16 4.63
C ASN A 287 13.92 -12.00 3.83
N GLY A 288 14.85 -11.28 4.44
CA GLY A 288 15.50 -10.10 3.87
C GLY A 288 14.78 -8.78 4.15
N ASP A 289 13.58 -8.79 4.76
CA ASP A 289 12.92 -7.56 5.20
C ASP A 289 13.81 -6.84 6.23
N LEU A 290 13.94 -5.52 6.11
CA LEU A 290 14.61 -4.69 7.10
C LEU A 290 13.57 -4.09 8.04
N LEU A 291 13.50 -4.61 9.25
CA LEU A 291 12.61 -4.12 10.31
C LEU A 291 13.35 -3.16 11.24
N LEU A 292 12.71 -2.04 11.54
CA LEU A 292 13.14 -1.10 12.55
C LEU A 292 12.59 -1.53 13.90
N ILE A 293 13.48 -1.74 14.87
CA ILE A 293 13.15 -2.15 16.23
C ILE A 293 13.34 -0.95 17.17
N PRO A 294 12.25 -0.27 17.61
CA PRO A 294 12.36 0.87 18.51
C PRO A 294 12.62 0.45 19.95
N GLU A 295 13.50 1.16 20.65
CA GLU A 295 13.78 0.97 22.08
C GLU A 295 14.12 -0.47 22.49
N PRO A 296 15.04 -1.16 21.78
CA PRO A 296 15.44 -2.51 22.17
C PRO A 296 16.11 -2.50 23.55
N ILE A 297 15.99 -3.60 24.28
CA ILE A 297 16.78 -3.81 25.50
C ILE A 297 18.28 -3.73 25.17
N PRO A 298 19.14 -3.27 26.10
CA PRO A 298 20.56 -3.04 25.81
C PRO A 298 21.33 -4.28 25.32
N GLN A 299 20.87 -5.46 25.71
CA GLN A 299 21.42 -6.74 25.27
C GLN A 299 20.27 -7.66 24.88
N PRO A 300 20.05 -7.91 23.58
CA PRO A 300 18.99 -8.79 23.11
C PRO A 300 19.09 -10.19 23.73
N VAL A 301 17.94 -10.79 24.01
CA VAL A 301 17.85 -12.16 24.55
C VAL A 301 18.34 -13.14 23.49
N GLU A 302 19.28 -14.01 23.86
CA GLU A 302 19.64 -15.16 23.04
C GLU A 302 18.53 -16.21 23.14
N ILE A 303 17.85 -16.47 22.02
CA ILE A 303 16.82 -17.50 21.95
C ILE A 303 17.51 -18.85 21.70
N PRO A 304 17.34 -19.85 22.58
CA PRO A 304 17.92 -21.18 22.38
C PRO A 304 17.47 -21.78 21.05
N GLN A 305 18.39 -22.42 20.31
CA GLN A 305 18.10 -22.99 18.99
C GLN A 305 16.96 -24.02 19.01
N GLU A 306 16.73 -24.66 20.16
CA GLU A 306 15.66 -25.64 20.39
C GLU A 306 14.26 -25.00 20.48
N GLU A 307 14.18 -23.70 20.82
CA GLU A 307 12.93 -22.93 20.94
C GLU A 307 12.60 -22.16 19.65
N VAL A 308 13.50 -22.14 18.69
CA VAL A 308 13.29 -21.54 17.37
C VAL A 308 12.42 -22.50 16.53
N PRO A 309 11.20 -22.10 16.14
CA PRO A 309 10.35 -22.92 15.28
C PRO A 309 11.06 -23.30 13.99
N VAL A 310 10.94 -24.56 13.60
CA VAL A 310 11.47 -25.07 12.32
C VAL A 310 10.39 -24.88 11.26
N GLY A 311 10.43 -23.76 10.54
CA GLY A 311 9.46 -23.40 9.51
C GLY A 311 9.31 -21.89 9.38
N GLY A 312 9.43 -21.38 8.16
CA GLY A 312 9.64 -19.96 7.87
C GLY A 312 8.46 -19.02 8.14
N THR A 313 8.72 -17.72 7.91
CA THR A 313 7.86 -16.56 8.19
C THR A 313 6.35 -16.82 8.01
N MET A 314 5.64 -16.98 9.13
CA MET A 314 4.18 -17.22 9.18
C MET A 314 3.40 -15.93 9.43
N LEU A 315 2.18 -15.85 8.90
CA LEU A 315 1.12 -14.95 9.39
C LEU A 315 0.84 -15.28 10.86
N HIS A 316 0.82 -14.27 11.74
CA HIS A 316 0.33 -14.47 13.11
C HIS A 316 -1.10 -13.96 13.20
N ASP A 317 -2.07 -14.87 13.18
CA ASP A 317 -3.45 -14.54 13.51
C ASP A 317 -3.55 -14.30 15.03
N LYS A 318 -4.24 -13.21 15.41
CA LYS A 318 -4.47 -12.80 16.81
C LYS A 318 -5.32 -13.82 17.60
N VAL A 319 -5.86 -14.84 16.94
CA VAL A 319 -6.83 -15.81 17.47
C VAL A 319 -6.18 -16.84 18.40
N GLU A 320 -4.87 -17.07 18.35
CA GLU A 320 -4.24 -18.16 19.13
C GLU A 320 -3.82 -17.82 20.57
N ARG A 321 -4.07 -16.60 21.08
CA ARG A 321 -3.55 -16.13 22.38
C ARG A 321 -4.54 -16.04 23.55
N GLU A 322 -5.67 -16.75 23.53
CA GLU A 322 -6.49 -16.86 24.75
C GLU A 322 -6.09 -18.01 25.70
N THR A 323 -5.12 -18.87 25.37
CA THR A 323 -4.86 -20.09 26.16
C THR A 323 -3.60 -20.14 27.03
N THR A 324 -2.76 -19.09 27.09
CA THR A 324 -1.58 -19.08 27.96
C THR A 324 -1.68 -18.01 29.04
N VAL A 325 -2.42 -18.35 30.10
CA VAL A 325 -2.44 -17.62 31.38
C VAL A 325 -1.03 -17.63 31.98
N LYS A 326 -0.38 -16.46 32.08
CA LYS A 326 0.81 -16.28 32.93
C LYS A 326 0.38 -15.86 34.35
N PRO A 327 1.12 -16.27 35.40
CA PRO A 327 0.82 -15.89 36.78
C PRO A 327 1.16 -14.42 37.03
N ARG A 328 0.27 -13.71 37.74
CA ARG A 328 0.52 -12.34 38.23
C ARG A 328 1.77 -12.32 39.12
N ARG A 329 2.76 -11.48 38.76
CA ARG A 329 3.87 -11.15 39.65
C ARG A 329 3.31 -10.39 40.87
N GLY A 330 3.57 -10.94 42.06
CA GLY A 330 3.25 -10.32 43.33
C GLY A 330 4.07 -9.05 43.54
N VAL A 331 3.37 -8.02 44.03
CA VAL A 331 3.98 -6.79 44.54
C VAL A 331 4.81 -7.16 45.77
N VAL A 332 6.12 -6.96 45.69
CA VAL A 332 6.99 -7.01 46.87
C VAL A 332 6.81 -5.70 47.61
N ALA A 333 6.08 -5.75 48.74
CA ALA A 333 6.02 -4.66 49.69
C ALA A 333 7.38 -4.52 50.38
N SER A 334 7.96 -3.32 50.32
CA SER A 334 9.08 -2.90 51.16
C SER A 334 8.60 -2.76 52.61
N SER A 335 9.18 -3.54 53.51
CA SER A 335 9.07 -3.31 54.96
C SER A 335 10.33 -2.60 55.46
N GLN A 336 10.10 -1.51 56.20
CA GLN A 336 11.07 -0.90 57.12
C GLN A 336 11.40 -1.84 58.28
#